data_AF-A0A348Z072-F1
#
_entry.id   AF-A0A348Z072-F1
#
_cell.length_a   1.000
_cell.length_b   1.000
_cell.length_c   1.000
_cell.angle_alpha   90.00
_cell.angle_beta   90.00
_cell.angle_gamma   90.00
#
_symmetry.space_group_name_H-M   'P 1'
#
loop_
_entity.id
_entity.type
_entity.pdbx_description
1 polymer ?
#
loop_
_entity_poly.entity_id
_entity_poly.type
_entity_poly.pdbx_seq_one_letter_code
_entity_poly.pdbx_strand_id
1 'polypeptide(L)'
;IEGYYYKEDSYFIGIKDENIVIYNKDSNGTIKVVEEKIVNPKDDSGQSYLKINDIENRGNLLRTFYEGHKDYQFSNIQEAMEYAQALCST
;
A
#
# COMPACT_ATOMS: atom_id res chain seq x y z
N ILE A 1 -3.75 -16.37 -7.78
CA ILE A 1 -4.18 -16.11 -6.39
C ILE A 1 -5.48 -15.35 -6.52
N GLU A 2 -6.58 -15.86 -5.96
CA GLU A 2 -7.82 -15.08 -5.89
C GLU A 2 -7.60 -13.89 -4.96
N GLY A 3 -8.02 -12.70 -5.39
CA GLY A 3 -7.85 -11.48 -4.61
C GLY A 3 -8.73 -11.46 -3.36
N TYR A 4 -8.16 -11.06 -2.23
CA TYR A 4 -8.91 -10.76 -1.02
C TYR A 4 -9.49 -9.35 -1.13
N TYR A 5 -10.82 -9.24 -1.10
CA TYR A 5 -11.51 -7.96 -1.07
C TYR A 5 -11.28 -7.28 0.29
N TYR A 6 -10.65 -6.10 0.27
CA TYR A 6 -10.45 -5.33 1.48
C TYR A 6 -11.78 -4.90 2.10
N LYS A 7 -11.86 -4.99 3.42
CA LYS A 7 -13.00 -4.60 4.22
C LYS A 7 -13.17 -3.08 4.22
N GLU A 8 -14.40 -2.66 4.47
CA GLU A 8 -14.68 -1.28 4.85
C GLU A 8 -13.95 -0.92 6.15
N ASP A 9 -13.67 0.36 6.31
CA ASP A 9 -12.92 0.98 7.40
C ASP A 9 -11.53 0.36 7.63
N SER A 10 -10.94 -0.18 6.57
CA SER A 10 -9.59 -0.76 6.60
C SER A 10 -8.57 0.07 5.84
N TYR A 11 -7.29 -0.20 6.13
CA TYR A 11 -6.15 0.48 5.53
C TYR A 11 -5.29 -0.52 4.78
N PHE A 12 -4.70 -0.08 3.68
CA PHE A 12 -3.77 -0.87 2.88
C PHE A 12 -2.80 0.06 2.16
N ILE A 13 -1.67 -0.49 1.72
CA ILE A 13 -0.54 0.30 1.22
C ILE A 13 -0.47 0.14 -0.28
N GLY A 14 -0.19 1.22 -1.00
CA GLY A 14 0.10 1.18 -2.43
C GLY A 14 1.14 2.18 -2.91
N ILE A 15 1.23 2.32 -4.23
CA ILE A 15 2.10 3.30 -4.88
C ILE A 15 1.26 4.31 -5.64
N LYS A 16 1.61 5.60 -5.51
CA LYS A 16 1.10 6.68 -6.35
C LYS A 16 2.26 7.64 -6.62
N ASP A 17 2.46 8.00 -7.89
CA ASP A 17 3.53 8.93 -8.31
C ASP A 17 4.91 8.55 -7.74
N GLU A 18 5.25 7.26 -7.79
CA GLU A 18 6.49 6.66 -7.23
C GLU A 18 6.62 6.68 -5.69
N ASN A 19 5.68 7.28 -4.97
CA ASN A 19 5.67 7.29 -3.51
C ASN A 19 4.79 6.19 -2.95
N ILE A 20 5.11 5.76 -1.72
CA ILE A 20 4.21 4.88 -0.99
C ILE A 20 3.08 5.72 -0.42
N VAL A 21 1.87 5.22 -0.60
CA VAL A 21 0.65 5.84 -0.07
C VAL A 21 -0.13 4.83 0.76
N ILE A 22 -0.88 5.33 1.73
CA ILE A 22 -1.87 4.53 2.45
C ILE A 22 -3.24 4.89 1.92
N TYR A 23 -3.95 3.86 1.50
CA TYR A 23 -5.35 3.94 1.15
C TYR A 23 -6.21 3.55 2.34
N ASN A 24 -7.36 4.18 2.44
CA ASN A 24 -8.46 3.75 3.29
C ASN A 24 -9.65 3.43 2.39
N LYS A 25 -10.27 2.27 2.61
CA LYS A 25 -11.61 1.98 2.09
C LYS A 25 -12.61 2.40 3.14
N ASP A 26 -13.36 3.45 2.87
CA ASP A 26 -14.38 3.92 3.82
C ASP A 26 -15.59 2.97 3.87
N SER A 27 -16.52 3.25 4.79
CA SER A 27 -17.77 2.51 4.97
C SER A 27 -18.72 2.53 3.78
N ASN A 28 -18.47 3.35 2.74
CA ASN A 28 -19.22 3.32 1.49
C ASN A 28 -18.50 2.51 0.40
N GLY A 29 -17.38 1.85 0.75
CA GLY A 29 -16.54 1.13 -0.18
C GLY A 29 -15.69 2.02 -1.09
N THR A 30 -15.63 3.33 -0.82
CA THR A 30 -14.83 4.28 -1.60
C THR A 30 -13.38 4.26 -1.12
N ILE A 31 -12.44 4.22 -2.06
CA ILE A 31 -11.00 4.22 -1.76
C ILE A 31 -10.47 5.65 -1.85
N LYS A 32 -9.79 6.10 -0.79
CA LYS A 32 -9.13 7.40 -0.73
C LYS A 32 -7.71 7.26 -0.21
N VAL A 33 -6.81 8.14 -0.67
CA VAL A 33 -5.48 8.29 -0.07
C VAL A 33 -5.64 9.03 1.27
N VAL A 34 -5.11 8.45 2.33
CA VAL A 34 -5.11 9.05 3.69
C VAL A 34 -3.72 9.44 4.18
N GLU A 35 -2.68 8.89 3.57
CA GLU A 35 -1.29 9.31 3.77
C GLU A 35 -0.51 9.16 2.46
N GLU A 36 0.29 10.16 2.11
CA GLU A 36 1.06 10.22 0.85
C GLU A 36 2.53 10.61 1.04
N LYS A 37 2.98 10.85 2.28
CA LYS A 37 4.32 11.33 2.60
C LYS A 37 5.31 10.23 2.93
N ILE A 38 5.02 8.97 2.58
CA ILE A 38 5.96 7.88 2.79
C ILE A 38 6.93 7.88 1.62
N VAL A 39 8.10 8.47 1.87
CA VAL A 39 9.19 8.57 0.88
C VAL A 39 9.61 7.16 0.49
N ASN A 40 9.58 6.91 -0.81
CA ASN A 40 10.15 5.73 -1.43
C ASN A 40 11.60 6.09 -1.84
N PRO A 41 12.62 5.74 -1.03
CA PRO A 41 13.99 6.14 -1.30
C PRO A 41 14.45 5.63 -2.66
N LYS A 42 15.35 6.39 -3.28
CA LYS A 42 15.93 6.08 -4.60
C LYS A 42 17.37 5.65 -4.44
N ASP A 43 17.80 4.72 -5.28
CA ASP A 43 19.21 4.30 -5.37
C ASP A 43 20.06 5.36 -6.07
N ASP A 44 21.37 5.11 -6.13
CA ASP A 44 22.33 5.98 -6.82
C ASP A 44 22.03 6.13 -8.33
N SER A 45 21.19 5.26 -8.89
CA SER A 45 20.71 5.32 -10.28
C SER A 45 19.37 6.05 -10.43
N GLY A 46 18.82 6.59 -9.34
CA GLY A 46 17.55 7.31 -9.31
C GLY A 46 16.32 6.40 -9.38
N GLN A 47 16.47 5.09 -9.20
CA GLN A 47 15.36 4.15 -9.16
C GLN A 47 14.83 3.99 -7.74
N SER A 48 13.51 4.07 -7.58
CA SER A 48 12.86 3.78 -6.31
C SER A 48 13.11 2.34 -5.86
N TYR A 49 13.38 2.17 -4.56
CA TYR A 49 13.66 0.86 -3.95
C TYR A 49 12.45 -0.07 -4.05
N LEU A 50 11.24 0.47 -3.91
CA LEU A 50 10.00 -0.27 -4.11
C LEU A 50 9.36 0.14 -5.42
N LYS A 51 9.19 -0.82 -6.33
CA LYS A 51 8.41 -0.64 -7.56
C LYS A 51 7.00 -1.17 -7.35
N ILE A 52 6.07 -0.76 -8.21
CA ILE A 52 4.68 -1.22 -8.13
C ILE A 52 4.60 -2.74 -8.25
N ASN A 53 5.45 -3.34 -9.08
CA ASN A 53 5.56 -4.80 -9.21
C ASN A 53 5.99 -5.48 -7.91
N ASP A 54 6.76 -4.83 -7.04
CA ASP A 54 7.17 -5.41 -5.75
C ASP A 54 5.99 -5.43 -4.77
N ILE A 55 5.15 -4.39 -4.81
CA ILE A 55 3.89 -4.31 -4.04
C ILE A 55 2.86 -5.31 -4.59
N GLU A 56 2.74 -5.42 -5.92
CA GLU A 56 1.86 -6.39 -6.57
C GLU A 56 2.29 -7.84 -6.29
N ASN A 57 3.58 -8.16 -6.40
CA ASN A 57 4.12 -9.49 -6.15
C ASN A 57 4.02 -9.91 -4.68
N ARG A 58 4.10 -8.94 -3.76
CA ARG A 58 3.88 -9.20 -2.33
C ARG A 58 2.42 -9.44 -2.01
N GLY A 59 1.50 -9.04 -2.89
CA GLY A 59 0.04 -9.16 -2.71
C GLY A 59 -0.57 -7.93 -2.03
N ASN A 60 0.13 -6.81 -1.95
CA ASN A 60 -0.32 -5.60 -1.27
C ASN A 60 -1.32 -4.80 -2.13
N LEU A 61 -1.29 -5.00 -3.44
CA LEU A 61 -2.28 -4.51 -4.39
C LEU A 61 -2.37 -5.44 -5.58
N LEU A 62 -3.58 -5.80 -5.96
CA LEU A 62 -3.86 -6.14 -7.35
C LEU A 62 -4.24 -4.84 -8.07
N ARG A 63 -4.01 -4.80 -9.38
CA ARG A 63 -4.22 -3.66 -10.32
C ARG A 63 -5.49 -2.81 -10.14
N THR A 64 -6.45 -3.29 -9.36
CA THR A 64 -7.76 -2.68 -9.14
C THR A 64 -7.86 -1.83 -7.86
N PHE A 65 -6.88 -1.79 -6.95
CA PHE A 65 -6.98 -1.17 -5.60
C PHE A 65 -8.04 -1.80 -4.66
N TYR A 66 -8.94 -2.65 -5.16
CA TYR A 66 -10.03 -3.25 -4.39
C TYR A 66 -9.69 -4.63 -3.79
N GLU A 67 -8.65 -5.26 -4.31
CA GLU A 67 -8.26 -6.62 -3.97
C GLU A 67 -6.75 -6.73 -3.72
N GLY A 68 -6.37 -7.57 -2.77
CA GLY A 68 -4.97 -7.85 -2.44
C GLY A 68 -4.86 -9.12 -1.60
N HIS A 69 -3.93 -9.18 -0.66
CA HIS A 69 -3.78 -10.27 0.31
C HIS A 69 -4.21 -9.77 1.69
N LYS A 70 -4.90 -10.63 2.45
CA LYS A 70 -5.46 -10.29 3.76
C LYS A 70 -4.43 -9.75 4.73
N ASP A 71 -3.19 -10.26 4.66
CA ASP A 71 -2.09 -9.87 5.56
C ASP A 71 -1.62 -8.41 5.38
N TYR A 72 -2.05 -7.74 4.32
CA TYR A 72 -1.77 -6.31 4.08
C TYR A 72 -2.98 -5.42 4.27
N GLN A 73 -4.03 -5.95 4.90
CA GLN A 73 -5.12 -5.16 5.44
C GLN A 73 -4.85 -4.86 6.91
N PHE A 74 -4.86 -3.58 7.26
CA PHE A 74 -4.66 -3.09 8.60
C PHE A 74 -5.96 -2.49 9.15
N SER A 75 -6.23 -2.70 10.43
CA SER A 75 -7.36 -2.06 11.12
C SER A 75 -7.05 -0.64 11.61
N ASN A 76 -5.78 -0.26 11.57
CA ASN A 76 -5.28 1.01 12.08
C ASN A 76 -4.29 1.63 11.08
N ILE A 77 -4.38 2.94 10.88
CA ILE A 77 -3.48 3.69 10.00
C ILE A 77 -2.03 3.62 10.48
N GLN A 78 -1.79 3.63 11.80
CA GLN A 78 -0.44 3.57 12.36
C GLN A 78 0.28 2.27 12.01
N GLU A 79 -0.42 1.13 12.04
CA GLU A 79 0.14 -0.18 11.64
C GLU A 79 0.51 -0.21 10.15
N ALA A 80 -0.36 0.37 9.31
CA ALA A 80 -0.09 0.51 7.89
C ALA A 80 1.13 1.42 7.62
N MET A 81 1.28 2.52 8.39
CA MET A 81 2.45 3.41 8.30
C MET A 81 3.75 2.71 8.72
N GLU A 82 3.74 2.00 9.84
CA GLU A 82 4.92 1.29 10.36
C GLU A 82 5.37 0.21 9.38
N TYR A 83 4.43 -0.57 8.83
CA TYR A 83 4.75 -1.58 7.83
C TYR A 83 5.30 -0.94 6.55
N ALA A 84 4.69 0.14 6.06
CA ALA A 84 5.16 0.87 4.88
C ALA A 84 6.58 1.43 5.07
N GLN A 85 6.88 2.00 6.24
CA GLN A 85 8.22 2.49 6.57
C GLN A 85 9.25 1.36 6.67
N ALA A 86 8.87 0.22 7.24
CA ALA A 86 9.72 -0.97 7.30
C ALA A 86 10.09 -1.47 5.90
N LEU A 87 9.13 -1.45 4.96
CA LEU A 87 9.41 -1.80 3.57
C LEU A 87 10.45 -0.87 2.92
N CYS A 88 10.42 0.44 3.21
CA CYS A 88 11.38 1.41 2.68
C CYS A 88 12.79 1.32 3.30
N SER A 89 12.94 0.65 4.44
CA SER A 89 14.19 0.65 5.23
C SER A 89 15.10 -0.55 4.93
N THR A 90 14.84 -1.29 3.85
CA THR A 90 15.57 -2.51 3.46
C THR A 90 16.37 -2.27 2.19
#